data_AF-A0A424M8M6-F1
#
_entry.id   AF-A0A424M8M6-F1
#
_cell.length_a   1.000
_cell.length_b   1.000
_cell.length_c   1.000
_cell.angle_alpha   90.00
_cell.angle_beta   90.00
_cell.angle_gamma   90.00
#
_symmetry.space_group_name_H-M   'P 1'
#
loop_
_entity.id
_entity.type
_entity.pdbx_description
1 polymer ?
#
loop_
_entity_poly.entity_id
_entity_poly.type
_entity_poly.pdbx_seq_one_letter_code
_entity_poly.pdbx_strand_id
1 'polypeptide(L)'
;MIQGQNTQTIPLNVGHWTTAQGSEISFESFDGRETIVVNGTAFANGFEFSNGVLEMEVYANQKRSFAGVVFRKHDGNFEEVYMRMHKSRQVDAVQYTPTYNNESNWQLYPEFQANVAFKTEGWNLFRIDVEDLTATLFINGKEVMQIDRLRSGNLNGGIGLFALFGNRFANLKVTKMGEAIAKEPYPIVTPEKGIISEWDLTEAKPYVENQIDFKDFEKAKTITVYTEQSGLLPISRYLAKPTSGNFERNQEAFTVASTTIAVDQAQTRFFLFDYSDKIVVYLNGEPIFYGNNAFRSKNNQFQGHLGLSANKLPLQLKKGFNTLHCVVIDKANGWGLMGKIE
;
A
#
# COMPACT_ATOMS: atom_id res chain seq x y z
N MET A 1 -1.95 -11.09 -33.74
CA MET A 1 -3.34 -10.66 -34.00
C MET A 1 -3.54 -9.33 -33.31
N ILE A 2 -3.94 -8.29 -34.03
CA ILE A 2 -4.28 -6.99 -33.46
C ILE A 2 -5.59 -7.21 -32.71
N GLN A 3 -5.53 -7.43 -31.38
CA GLN A 3 -6.74 -7.44 -30.57
C GLN A 3 -7.38 -6.06 -30.69
N GLY A 4 -8.63 -6.02 -31.16
CA GLY A 4 -9.36 -4.77 -31.34
C GLY A 4 -9.44 -4.02 -30.02
N GLN A 5 -8.96 -2.77 -30.02
CA GLN A 5 -9.15 -1.85 -28.90
C GLN A 5 -10.65 -1.61 -28.75
N ASN A 6 -11.25 -2.14 -27.68
CA ASN A 6 -12.64 -1.90 -27.35
C ASN A 6 -12.70 -0.90 -26.20
N THR A 7 -13.10 0.33 -26.49
CA THR A 7 -13.33 1.37 -25.51
C THR A 7 -14.78 1.35 -25.07
N GLN A 8 -15.01 1.22 -23.77
CA GLN A 8 -16.32 1.24 -23.15
C GLN A 8 -16.40 2.34 -22.10
N THR A 9 -17.46 3.15 -22.16
CA THR A 9 -17.82 4.06 -21.07
C THR A 9 -18.65 3.32 -20.04
N ILE A 10 -18.30 3.42 -18.76
CA ILE A 10 -19.06 2.81 -17.67
C ILE A 10 -20.23 3.73 -17.30
N PRO A 11 -21.49 3.26 -17.36
CA PRO A 11 -22.63 4.07 -16.99
C PRO A 11 -22.55 4.54 -15.52
N LEU A 12 -22.85 5.82 -15.29
CA LEU A 12 -22.86 6.42 -13.96
C LEU A 12 -24.29 6.49 -13.44
N ASN A 13 -24.88 5.33 -13.17
CA ASN A 13 -26.23 5.21 -12.62
C ASN A 13 -26.40 4.00 -11.70
N VAL A 14 -27.56 3.95 -11.04
CA VAL A 14 -27.94 2.88 -10.12
C VAL A 14 -27.94 1.53 -10.85
N GLY A 15 -27.30 0.53 -10.24
CA GLY A 15 -27.21 -0.84 -10.77
C GLY A 15 -25.85 -1.19 -11.38
N HIS A 16 -25.07 -0.19 -11.82
CA HIS A 16 -23.72 -0.41 -12.36
C HIS A 16 -22.61 -0.32 -11.31
N TRP A 17 -22.96 0.01 -10.07
CA TRP A 17 -22.00 0.26 -9.00
C TRP A 17 -22.42 -0.42 -7.70
N THR A 18 -21.44 -0.97 -6.98
CA THR A 18 -21.59 -1.50 -5.63
C THR A 18 -20.59 -0.84 -4.68
N THR A 19 -21.07 -0.32 -3.57
CA THR A 19 -20.25 0.35 -2.55
C THR A 19 -19.57 -0.65 -1.63
N ALA A 20 -18.31 -0.37 -1.28
CA ALA A 20 -17.67 -1.00 -0.14
C ALA A 20 -18.39 -0.62 1.17
N GLN A 21 -18.18 -1.39 2.23
CA GLN A 21 -18.78 -1.11 3.53
C GLN A 21 -18.39 0.30 4.02
N GLY A 22 -19.37 1.05 4.53
CA GLY A 22 -19.15 2.41 5.03
C GLY A 22 -18.89 3.46 3.94
N SER A 23 -19.11 3.11 2.67
CA SER A 23 -18.99 4.04 1.53
C SER A 23 -20.36 4.52 1.06
N GLU A 24 -20.38 5.71 0.47
CA GLU A 24 -21.58 6.37 -0.05
C GLU A 24 -21.35 6.80 -1.49
N ILE A 25 -22.38 6.64 -2.33
CA ILE A 25 -22.39 7.18 -3.69
C ILE A 25 -23.72 7.87 -3.99
N SER A 26 -23.66 8.89 -4.84
CA SER A 26 -24.84 9.49 -5.48
C SER A 26 -24.58 9.74 -6.95
N PHE A 27 -25.66 9.78 -7.74
CA PHE A 27 -25.61 10.07 -9.17
C PHE A 27 -26.34 11.36 -9.43
N GLU A 28 -25.72 12.27 -10.17
CA GLU A 28 -26.26 13.60 -10.44
C GLU A 28 -25.87 14.11 -11.82
N SER A 29 -26.73 14.94 -12.41
CA SER A 29 -26.35 15.77 -13.55
C SER A 29 -25.63 17.01 -13.06
N PHE A 30 -24.38 17.21 -13.49
CA PHE A 30 -23.56 18.35 -13.08
C PHE A 30 -22.69 18.80 -14.26
N ASP A 31 -22.61 20.11 -14.51
CA ASP A 31 -21.83 20.70 -15.62
C ASP A 31 -22.15 20.06 -17.00
N GLY A 32 -23.44 19.78 -17.24
CA GLY A 32 -23.93 19.16 -18.47
C GLY A 32 -23.58 17.68 -18.65
N ARG A 33 -23.14 16.98 -17.59
CA ARG A 33 -22.69 15.59 -17.62
C ARG A 33 -23.44 14.74 -16.61
N GLU A 34 -23.56 13.44 -16.89
CA GLU A 34 -23.85 12.46 -15.85
C GLU A 34 -22.60 12.25 -15.00
N THR A 35 -22.77 12.26 -13.68
CA THR A 35 -21.65 12.18 -12.74
C THR A 35 -21.98 11.25 -11.58
N ILE A 36 -20.93 10.69 -10.97
CA ILE A 36 -21.00 9.97 -9.71
C ILE A 36 -20.21 10.75 -8.65
N VAL A 37 -20.80 10.96 -7.48
CA VAL A 37 -20.11 11.46 -6.30
C VAL A 37 -19.82 10.28 -5.39
N VAL A 38 -18.57 10.11 -4.97
CA VAL A 38 -18.11 8.99 -4.14
C VAL A 38 -17.52 9.51 -2.84
N ASN A 39 -17.80 8.83 -1.73
CA ASN A 39 -17.10 8.95 -0.46
C ASN A 39 -16.88 7.56 0.12
N GLY A 40 -15.63 7.09 0.15
CA GLY A 40 -15.22 5.70 0.33
C GLY A 40 -14.81 5.07 -1.00
N THR A 41 -15.18 3.81 -1.22
CA THR A 41 -14.85 3.07 -2.45
C THR A 41 -16.12 2.48 -3.07
N ALA A 42 -16.24 2.58 -4.39
CA ALA A 42 -17.30 1.95 -5.17
C ALA A 42 -16.73 1.19 -6.36
N PHE A 43 -17.23 -0.02 -6.61
CA PHE A 43 -16.76 -0.90 -7.66
C PHE A 43 -17.77 -0.97 -8.80
N ALA A 44 -17.27 -0.99 -10.04
CA ALA A 44 -18.10 -1.17 -11.21
C ALA A 44 -18.52 -2.65 -11.34
N ASN A 45 -19.81 -2.89 -11.57
CA ASN A 45 -20.39 -4.23 -11.60
C ASN A 45 -20.16 -4.90 -12.96
N GLY A 46 -19.74 -6.17 -12.93
CA GLY A 46 -19.57 -6.97 -14.16
C GLY A 46 -18.39 -6.53 -15.03
N PHE A 47 -17.45 -5.75 -14.49
CA PHE A 47 -16.26 -5.29 -15.19
C PHE A 47 -15.00 -5.92 -14.63
N GLU A 48 -14.29 -6.63 -15.49
CA GLU A 48 -12.93 -7.13 -15.26
C GLU A 48 -11.95 -6.40 -16.18
N PHE A 49 -10.82 -5.97 -15.62
CA PHE A 49 -9.78 -5.20 -16.29
C PHE A 49 -8.42 -5.86 -16.12
N SER A 50 -7.66 -5.98 -17.21
CA SER A 50 -6.30 -6.55 -17.23
C SER A 50 -5.29 -5.56 -17.81
N ASN A 51 -4.89 -5.68 -19.09
CA ASN A 51 -4.12 -4.67 -19.80
C ASN A 51 -5.04 -3.67 -20.50
N GLY A 52 -4.67 -2.40 -20.48
CA GLY A 52 -5.45 -1.36 -21.12
C GLY A 52 -5.28 0.02 -20.52
N VAL A 53 -6.22 0.90 -20.86
CA VAL A 53 -6.23 2.29 -20.43
C VAL A 53 -7.49 2.56 -19.64
N LEU A 54 -7.35 3.17 -18.47
CA LEU A 54 -8.46 3.72 -17.69
C LEU A 54 -8.39 5.25 -17.77
N GLU A 55 -9.46 5.88 -18.20
CA GLU A 55 -9.58 7.34 -18.29
C GLU A 55 -10.80 7.81 -17.51
N MET A 56 -10.69 8.95 -16.84
CA MET A 56 -11.84 9.59 -16.19
C MET A 56 -11.60 11.08 -16.02
N GLU A 57 -12.67 11.80 -15.75
CA GLU A 57 -12.62 13.20 -15.35
C GLU A 57 -12.93 13.32 -13.86
N VAL A 58 -12.13 14.09 -13.14
CA VAL A 58 -12.33 14.35 -11.71
C VAL A 58 -12.49 15.85 -11.50
N TYR A 59 -13.59 16.25 -10.87
CA TYR A 59 -13.89 17.65 -10.68
C TYR A 59 -12.90 18.30 -9.71
N ALA A 60 -12.43 19.49 -10.04
CA ALA A 60 -11.47 20.24 -9.24
C ALA A 60 -12.03 20.50 -7.83
N ASN A 61 -11.27 20.11 -6.80
CA ASN A 61 -11.67 20.31 -5.42
C ASN A 61 -10.49 20.84 -4.58
N GLN A 62 -10.57 22.11 -4.20
CA GLN A 62 -9.55 22.76 -3.37
C GLN A 62 -9.71 22.44 -1.88
N LYS A 63 -10.88 21.96 -1.45
CA LYS A 63 -11.06 21.44 -0.09
C LYS A 63 -10.32 20.11 0.04
N ARG A 64 -9.92 19.77 1.27
CA ARG A 64 -9.28 18.49 1.57
C ARG A 64 -10.13 17.35 1.05
N SER A 65 -9.63 16.69 0.03
CA SER A 65 -10.27 15.60 -0.68
C SER A 65 -9.21 14.74 -1.36
N PHE A 66 -9.55 13.47 -1.53
CA PHE A 66 -8.78 12.45 -2.22
C PHE A 66 -9.69 11.86 -3.28
N ALA A 67 -9.20 11.61 -4.48
CA ALA A 67 -10.02 11.10 -5.58
C ALA A 67 -9.18 10.33 -6.58
N GLY A 68 -9.61 9.12 -6.93
CA GLY A 68 -8.79 8.20 -7.70
C GLY A 68 -9.55 6.97 -8.19
N VAL A 69 -8.77 6.04 -8.72
CA VAL A 69 -9.25 4.72 -9.16
C VAL A 69 -8.62 3.62 -8.34
N VAL A 70 -9.37 2.54 -8.23
CA VAL A 70 -8.88 1.24 -7.84
C VAL A 70 -8.98 0.30 -9.04
N PHE A 71 -7.99 -0.56 -9.25
CA PHE A 71 -7.99 -1.47 -10.39
C PHE A 71 -7.35 -2.82 -10.07
N ARG A 72 -7.70 -3.83 -10.85
CA ARG A 72 -7.30 -5.23 -10.68
C ARG A 72 -7.61 -5.78 -9.28
N LYS A 73 -8.84 -5.53 -8.82
CA LYS A 73 -9.31 -6.02 -7.52
C LYS A 73 -9.62 -7.51 -7.52
N HIS A 74 -9.05 -8.20 -6.53
CA HIS A 74 -9.38 -9.56 -6.10
C HIS A 74 -9.33 -9.65 -4.58
N ASP A 75 -10.37 -10.21 -3.94
CA ASP A 75 -10.40 -10.54 -2.51
C ASP A 75 -9.93 -9.44 -1.55
N GLY A 76 -10.21 -8.18 -1.88
CA GLY A 76 -9.81 -7.02 -1.08
C GLY A 76 -8.37 -6.53 -1.33
N ASN A 77 -7.65 -7.15 -2.25
CA ASN A 77 -6.34 -6.72 -2.74
C ASN A 77 -6.49 -6.03 -4.10
N PHE A 78 -5.92 -4.84 -4.26
CA PHE A 78 -5.98 -4.06 -5.51
C PHE A 78 -4.91 -2.99 -5.58
N GLU A 79 -4.77 -2.39 -6.76
CA GLU A 79 -3.97 -1.20 -6.98
C GLU A 79 -4.83 0.05 -6.78
N GLU A 80 -4.27 1.09 -6.17
CA GLU A 80 -4.95 2.35 -5.93
C GLU A 80 -4.06 3.53 -6.34
N VAL A 81 -4.63 4.45 -7.11
CA VAL A 81 -3.99 5.72 -7.48
C VAL A 81 -4.95 6.85 -7.23
N TYR A 82 -4.52 7.86 -6.47
CA TYR A 82 -5.38 8.98 -6.13
C TYR A 82 -4.68 10.33 -6.18
N MET A 83 -5.48 11.34 -6.48
CA MET A 83 -5.13 12.76 -6.47
C MET A 83 -5.52 13.40 -5.15
N ARG A 84 -4.63 14.24 -4.64
CA ARG A 84 -4.83 15.11 -3.47
C ARG A 84 -4.89 16.55 -3.96
N MET A 85 -6.00 16.93 -4.59
CA MET A 85 -6.09 18.23 -5.30
C MET A 85 -5.83 19.45 -4.40
N HIS A 86 -6.20 19.39 -3.13
CA HIS A 86 -5.87 20.36 -2.08
C HIS A 86 -4.36 20.50 -1.77
N LYS A 87 -3.53 19.59 -2.30
CA LYS A 87 -2.06 19.55 -2.21
C LYS A 87 -1.42 19.84 -3.58
N SER A 88 -2.13 20.52 -4.48
CA SER A 88 -1.59 20.96 -5.77
C SER A 88 -0.20 21.58 -5.62
N ARG A 89 0.74 21.15 -6.48
CA ARG A 89 2.17 21.52 -6.49
C ARG A 89 2.98 21.08 -5.27
N GLN A 90 2.46 20.20 -4.42
CA GLN A 90 3.26 19.51 -3.39
C GLN A 90 3.81 18.19 -3.94
N VAL A 91 4.88 17.68 -3.34
CA VAL A 91 5.53 16.41 -3.77
C VAL A 91 4.60 15.20 -3.69
N ASP A 92 3.60 15.26 -2.81
CA ASP A 92 2.63 14.21 -2.52
C ASP A 92 1.23 14.50 -3.09
N ALA A 93 1.17 15.32 -4.16
CA ALA A 93 -0.08 15.73 -4.80
C ALA A 93 -0.81 14.55 -5.46
N VAL A 94 -0.09 13.54 -5.91
CA VAL A 94 -0.61 12.26 -6.44
C VAL A 94 0.18 11.12 -5.79
N GLN A 95 -0.50 10.03 -5.47
CA GLN A 95 0.13 8.87 -4.85
C GLN A 95 -0.41 7.57 -5.50
N TYR A 96 0.47 6.58 -5.60
CA TYR A 96 0.11 5.19 -5.85
C TYR A 96 0.39 4.36 -4.60
N THR A 97 -0.48 3.39 -4.33
CA THR A 97 -0.27 2.41 -3.26
C THR A 97 -1.01 1.11 -3.61
N PRO A 98 -0.47 -0.06 -3.25
CA PRO A 98 -1.31 -1.24 -3.13
C PRO A 98 -2.24 -1.10 -1.92
N THR A 99 -3.41 -1.69 -2.07
CA THR A 99 -4.31 -1.99 -0.98
C THR A 99 -4.30 -3.49 -0.77
N TYR A 100 -4.08 -3.91 0.48
CA TYR A 100 -4.11 -5.31 0.89
C TYR A 100 -5.18 -5.50 1.95
N ASN A 101 -6.00 -6.55 1.83
CA ASN A 101 -7.06 -6.84 2.81
C ASN A 101 -7.98 -5.62 3.07
N ASN A 102 -8.23 -4.83 2.03
CA ASN A 102 -8.98 -3.56 2.04
C ASN A 102 -8.34 -2.42 2.86
N GLU A 103 -7.05 -2.51 3.19
CA GLU A 103 -6.27 -1.42 3.79
C GLU A 103 -5.21 -0.87 2.85
N SER A 104 -5.16 0.46 2.72
CA SER A 104 -4.13 1.18 1.96
C SER A 104 -2.78 1.14 2.68
N ASN A 105 -1.68 1.13 1.91
CA ASN A 105 -0.30 0.97 2.40
C ASN A 105 0.65 2.12 2.01
N TRP A 106 0.13 3.33 1.76
CA TRP A 106 0.91 4.45 1.20
C TRP A 106 2.16 4.83 2.01
N GLN A 107 2.22 4.55 3.33
CA GLN A 107 3.42 4.82 4.13
C GLN A 107 4.62 3.98 3.69
N LEU A 108 4.37 2.77 3.18
CA LEU A 108 5.41 1.82 2.80
C LEU A 108 6.07 2.14 1.46
N TYR A 109 5.44 2.99 0.62
CA TYR A 109 5.89 3.25 -0.74
C TYR A 109 6.08 4.76 -1.03
N PRO A 110 6.98 5.45 -0.30
CA PRO A 110 7.23 6.89 -0.48
C PRO A 110 7.75 7.26 -1.87
N GLU A 111 8.33 6.32 -2.61
CA GLU A 111 8.84 6.52 -3.98
C GLU A 111 7.72 6.79 -5.00
N PHE A 112 6.49 6.37 -4.72
CA PHE A 112 5.35 6.54 -5.63
C PHE A 112 4.50 7.75 -5.26
N GLN A 113 5.15 8.91 -5.30
CA GLN A 113 4.52 10.22 -5.10
C GLN A 113 4.92 11.15 -6.26
N ALA A 114 3.98 12.00 -6.69
CA ALA A 114 4.24 12.92 -7.79
C ALA A 114 3.75 14.34 -7.49
N ASN A 115 4.58 15.31 -7.90
CA ASN A 115 4.21 16.73 -7.91
C ASN A 115 3.36 17.05 -9.14
N VAL A 116 2.14 17.52 -8.91
CA VAL A 116 1.18 17.83 -9.97
C VAL A 116 0.50 19.17 -9.70
N ALA A 117 0.43 20.02 -10.72
CA ALA A 117 -0.41 21.20 -10.71
C ALA A 117 -1.80 20.83 -11.25
N PHE A 118 -2.79 20.82 -10.37
CA PHE A 118 -4.18 20.58 -10.75
C PHE A 118 -4.87 21.86 -11.20
N LYS A 119 -5.90 21.71 -12.04
CA LYS A 119 -6.87 22.79 -12.29
C LYS A 119 -7.59 23.11 -10.97
N THR A 120 -7.86 24.40 -10.76
CA THR A 120 -8.60 24.88 -9.58
C THR A 120 -10.11 24.89 -9.80
N GLU A 121 -10.55 24.88 -11.05
CA GLU A 121 -11.94 24.84 -11.49
C GLU A 121 -12.10 23.88 -12.68
N GLY A 122 -13.33 23.41 -12.90
CA GLY A 122 -13.62 22.45 -13.96
C GLY A 122 -13.04 21.06 -13.69
N TRP A 123 -12.66 20.35 -14.76
CA TRP A 123 -12.33 18.93 -14.69
C TRP A 123 -10.83 18.67 -14.93
N ASN A 124 -10.21 17.94 -14.00
CA ASN A 124 -8.89 17.34 -14.20
C ASN A 124 -9.06 16.03 -14.97
N LEU A 125 -8.24 15.84 -16.00
CA LEU A 125 -8.22 14.59 -16.76
C LEU A 125 -7.27 13.61 -16.07
N PHE A 126 -7.75 12.42 -15.74
CA PHE A 126 -6.97 11.33 -15.20
C PHE A 126 -6.90 10.23 -16.25
N ARG A 127 -5.70 9.71 -16.50
CA ARG A 127 -5.49 8.53 -17.34
C ARG A 127 -4.40 7.66 -16.75
N ILE A 128 -4.61 6.35 -16.70
CA ILE A 128 -3.58 5.38 -16.37
C ILE A 128 -3.53 4.31 -17.45
N ASP A 129 -2.33 4.09 -17.99
CA ASP A 129 -2.03 3.03 -18.93
C ASP A 129 -1.44 1.87 -18.13
N VAL A 130 -1.99 0.66 -18.29
CA VAL A 130 -1.59 -0.52 -17.54
C VAL A 130 -1.18 -1.62 -18.52
N GLU A 131 0.05 -2.10 -18.37
CA GLU A 131 0.65 -3.15 -19.19
C GLU A 131 1.40 -4.15 -18.31
N ASP A 132 0.92 -5.39 -18.29
CA ASP A 132 1.37 -6.46 -17.41
C ASP A 132 1.41 -5.98 -15.96
N LEU A 133 2.55 -6.02 -15.26
CA LEU A 133 2.69 -5.46 -13.92
C LEU A 133 3.22 -4.01 -13.94
N THR A 134 3.13 -3.27 -15.03
CA THR A 134 3.58 -1.88 -15.07
C THR A 134 2.40 -0.95 -15.27
N ALA A 135 2.54 0.30 -14.83
CA ALA A 135 1.57 1.33 -15.15
C ALA A 135 2.22 2.70 -15.34
N THR A 136 1.63 3.52 -16.20
CA THR A 136 2.05 4.90 -16.43
C THR A 136 0.86 5.83 -16.21
N LEU A 137 1.03 6.82 -15.33
CA LEU A 137 -0.01 7.73 -14.91
C LEU A 137 0.14 9.09 -15.59
N PHE A 138 -0.97 9.58 -16.12
CA PHE A 138 -1.08 10.88 -16.75
C PHE A 138 -2.16 11.72 -16.07
N ILE A 139 -1.83 12.97 -15.76
CA ILE A 139 -2.78 13.97 -15.27
C ILE A 139 -2.78 15.16 -16.21
N ASN A 140 -3.96 15.57 -16.69
CA ASN A 140 -4.14 16.66 -17.66
C ASN A 140 -3.24 16.50 -18.91
N GLY A 141 -3.06 15.25 -19.37
CA GLY A 141 -2.25 14.91 -20.55
C GLY A 141 -0.75 14.88 -20.32
N LYS A 142 -0.27 15.16 -19.10
CA LYS A 142 1.15 15.07 -18.74
C LYS A 142 1.42 13.77 -17.98
N GLU A 143 2.46 13.05 -18.35
CA GLU A 143 2.98 11.92 -17.57
C GLU A 143 3.52 12.43 -16.22
N VAL A 144 3.10 11.81 -15.12
CA VAL A 144 3.46 12.23 -13.76
C VAL A 144 4.10 11.13 -12.92
N MET A 145 3.91 9.86 -13.27
CA MET A 145 4.44 8.74 -12.51
C MET A 145 4.55 7.49 -13.39
N GLN A 146 5.67 6.78 -13.28
CA GLN A 146 5.85 5.45 -13.81
C GLN A 146 5.92 4.46 -12.63
N ILE A 147 5.09 3.42 -12.69
CA ILE A 147 5.06 2.33 -11.72
C ILE A 147 5.70 1.13 -12.40
N ASP A 148 6.91 0.82 -11.98
CA ASP A 148 7.74 -0.25 -12.52
C ASP A 148 7.22 -1.65 -12.19
N ARG A 149 6.48 -1.78 -11.08
CA ARG A 149 5.83 -3.02 -10.67
C ARG A 149 4.60 -2.76 -9.79
N LEU A 150 3.44 -3.15 -10.28
CA LEU A 150 2.19 -3.19 -9.54
C LEU A 150 2.30 -4.23 -8.42
N ARG A 151 2.05 -3.79 -7.19
CA ARG A 151 2.43 -4.49 -5.96
C ARG A 151 1.40 -5.51 -5.49
N SER A 152 0.13 -5.41 -5.90
CA SER A 152 -0.88 -6.43 -5.62
C SER A 152 -0.53 -7.78 -6.25
N GLY A 153 0.21 -7.78 -7.36
CA GLY A 153 0.51 -8.98 -8.16
C GLY A 153 -0.66 -9.45 -9.02
N ASN A 154 -1.83 -8.82 -8.90
CA ASN A 154 -3.00 -9.16 -9.71
C ASN A 154 -2.76 -8.76 -11.17
N LEU A 155 -3.06 -9.69 -12.08
CA LEU A 155 -2.94 -9.49 -13.53
C LEU A 155 -4.25 -9.02 -14.16
N ASN A 156 -5.37 -9.27 -13.48
CA ASN A 156 -6.68 -8.77 -13.84
C ASN A 156 -7.49 -8.50 -12.57
N GLY A 157 -8.74 -8.06 -12.72
CA GLY A 157 -9.69 -7.97 -11.63
C GLY A 157 -10.63 -6.79 -11.78
N GLY A 158 -11.41 -6.53 -10.72
CA GLY A 158 -12.39 -5.45 -10.71
C GLY A 158 -11.77 -4.05 -10.79
N ILE A 159 -12.58 -3.09 -11.22
CA ILE A 159 -12.25 -1.65 -11.21
C ILE A 159 -13.23 -0.88 -10.34
N GLY A 160 -12.80 0.27 -9.86
CA GLY A 160 -13.64 1.13 -9.06
C GLY A 160 -13.10 2.54 -8.92
N LEU A 161 -13.85 3.34 -8.19
CA LEU A 161 -13.52 4.69 -7.82
C LEU A 161 -13.28 4.76 -6.32
N PHE A 162 -12.29 5.56 -5.94
CA PHE A 162 -11.98 5.86 -4.55
C PHE A 162 -12.07 7.37 -4.32
N ALA A 163 -12.67 7.77 -3.20
CA ALA A 163 -12.58 9.12 -2.71
C ALA A 163 -12.62 9.17 -1.18
N LEU A 164 -11.88 10.09 -0.58
CA LEU A 164 -11.98 10.39 0.85
C LEU A 164 -12.36 11.86 1.00
N PHE A 165 -13.34 12.12 1.88
CA PHE A 165 -13.99 13.43 2.05
C PHE A 165 -14.81 13.88 0.82
N GLY A 166 -15.30 12.92 0.03
CA GLY A 166 -16.20 13.17 -1.10
C GLY A 166 -15.52 13.78 -2.33
N ASN A 167 -15.74 13.19 -3.50
CA ASN A 167 -15.41 13.83 -4.77
C ASN A 167 -16.27 13.36 -5.95
N ARG A 168 -16.25 14.12 -7.04
CA ARG A 168 -17.09 13.91 -8.23
C ARG A 168 -16.28 13.44 -9.43
N PHE A 169 -16.82 12.45 -10.11
CA PHE A 169 -16.24 11.80 -11.28
C PHE A 169 -17.21 11.83 -12.45
N ALA A 170 -16.68 11.91 -13.67
CA ALA A 170 -17.42 11.80 -14.91
C ALA A 170 -16.62 10.99 -15.95
N ASN A 171 -17.33 10.49 -16.97
CA ASN A 171 -16.73 9.94 -18.18
C ASN A 171 -15.67 8.83 -17.92
N LEU A 172 -15.95 7.90 -17.01
CA LEU A 172 -15.08 6.75 -16.79
C LEU A 172 -15.09 5.84 -18.02
N LYS A 173 -13.94 5.73 -18.69
CA LYS A 173 -13.72 4.94 -19.90
C LYS A 173 -12.66 3.89 -19.66
N VAL A 174 -12.88 2.72 -20.24
CA VAL A 174 -11.97 1.58 -20.19
C VAL A 174 -11.70 1.13 -21.61
N THR A 175 -10.43 1.16 -22.02
CA THR A 175 -9.99 0.57 -23.29
C THR A 175 -9.21 -0.69 -22.98
N LYS A 176 -9.77 -1.87 -23.30
CA LYS A 176 -9.07 -3.15 -23.11
C LYS A 176 -8.05 -3.37 -24.22
N MET A 177 -6.84 -3.80 -23.85
CA MET A 177 -5.73 -4.05 -24.78
C MET A 177 -5.18 -5.49 -24.70
N GLY A 178 -5.90 -6.38 -24.00
CA GLY A 178 -5.59 -7.80 -23.88
C GLY A 178 -5.47 -8.27 -22.44
N GLU A 179 -5.10 -9.53 -22.29
CA GLU A 179 -4.80 -10.13 -20.99
C GLU A 179 -3.32 -9.91 -20.65
N ALA A 180 -3.07 -9.53 -19.41
CA ALA A 180 -1.74 -9.42 -18.83
C ALA A 180 -1.09 -10.80 -18.75
N ILE A 181 0.19 -10.85 -19.07
CA ILE A 181 0.98 -12.07 -18.97
C ILE A 181 1.89 -11.93 -17.76
N ALA A 182 1.84 -12.91 -16.86
CA ALA A 182 2.86 -13.05 -15.84
C ALA A 182 4.21 -13.29 -16.55
N LYS A 183 5.14 -12.34 -16.48
CA LYS A 183 6.51 -12.57 -16.96
C LYS A 183 7.25 -13.40 -15.91
N GLU A 184 7.08 -14.71 -15.99
CA GLU A 184 7.87 -15.67 -15.21
C GLU A 184 9.12 -16.12 -15.99
N PRO A 185 10.27 -16.33 -15.33
CA PRO A 185 10.54 -15.91 -13.96
C PRO A 185 10.70 -14.39 -13.90
N TYR A 186 10.05 -13.74 -12.94
CA TYR A 186 10.55 -12.43 -12.52
C TYR A 186 12.02 -12.64 -12.14
N PRO A 187 12.96 -11.79 -12.57
CA PRO A 187 14.35 -11.97 -12.18
C PRO A 187 14.38 -12.11 -10.66
N ILE A 188 14.86 -13.26 -10.17
CA ILE A 188 15.15 -13.46 -8.76
C ILE A 188 16.35 -12.54 -8.50
N VAL A 189 16.07 -11.26 -8.27
CA VAL A 189 17.09 -10.32 -7.87
C VAL A 189 17.40 -10.68 -6.43
N THR A 190 18.58 -11.27 -6.23
CA THR A 190 19.12 -11.46 -4.90
C THR A 190 19.16 -10.10 -4.22
N PRO A 191 18.47 -9.90 -3.07
CA PRO A 191 18.56 -8.65 -2.33
C PRO A 191 20.01 -8.29 -2.03
N GLU A 192 20.26 -7.00 -1.74
CA GLU A 192 21.61 -6.56 -1.36
C GLU A 192 22.14 -7.45 -0.23
N LYS A 193 23.43 -7.75 -0.26
CA LYS A 193 24.07 -8.58 0.76
C LYS A 193 23.75 -8.06 2.16
N GLY A 194 23.27 -8.97 3.01
CA GLY A 194 22.91 -8.69 4.40
C GLY A 194 21.45 -8.34 4.62
N ILE A 195 20.66 -8.04 3.58
CA ILE A 195 19.20 -7.89 3.70
C ILE A 195 18.61 -9.19 4.24
N ILE A 196 17.77 -9.07 5.26
CA ILE A 196 16.99 -10.19 5.77
C ILE A 196 15.77 -10.32 4.85
N SER A 197 15.88 -11.20 3.85
CA SER A 197 14.86 -11.37 2.81
C SER A 197 13.74 -12.34 3.19
N GLU A 198 13.94 -13.10 4.26
CA GLU A 198 13.03 -14.12 4.75
C GLU A 198 12.77 -13.89 6.24
N TRP A 199 11.51 -13.87 6.61
CA TRP A 199 11.03 -13.68 7.98
C TRP A 199 9.97 -14.71 8.30
N ASP A 200 9.92 -15.12 9.55
CA ASP A 200 8.78 -15.87 10.09
C ASP A 200 7.84 -14.90 10.78
N LEU A 201 6.56 -14.90 10.37
CA LEU A 201 5.52 -14.07 10.98
C LEU A 201 4.58 -14.90 11.84
N THR A 202 4.28 -14.43 13.04
CA THR A 202 3.15 -14.93 13.82
C THR A 202 1.82 -14.42 13.26
N GLU A 203 0.70 -14.96 13.74
CA GLU A 203 -0.62 -14.38 13.48
C GLU A 203 -0.71 -12.91 13.96
N ALA A 204 -1.59 -12.12 13.33
CA ALA A 204 -1.90 -10.77 13.76
C ALA A 204 -2.84 -10.78 14.97
N LYS A 205 -2.51 -9.99 16.01
CA LYS A 205 -3.31 -9.87 17.24
C LYS A 205 -3.58 -8.41 17.58
N PRO A 206 -4.68 -8.10 18.29
CA PRO A 206 -4.86 -6.77 18.87
C PRO A 206 -3.69 -6.43 19.80
N TYR A 207 -3.19 -5.22 19.72
CA TYR A 207 -2.14 -4.72 20.61
C TYR A 207 -2.76 -4.03 21.82
N VAL A 208 -2.30 -4.44 23.00
CA VAL A 208 -2.58 -3.73 24.27
C VAL A 208 -1.25 -3.45 24.93
N GLU A 209 -1.02 -2.17 25.24
CA GLU A 209 0.22 -1.72 25.84
C GLU A 209 0.53 -2.46 27.15
N ASN A 210 1.80 -2.85 27.33
CA ASN A 210 2.29 -3.62 28.48
C ASN A 210 1.68 -5.03 28.66
N GLN A 211 0.99 -5.59 27.66
CA GLN A 211 0.44 -6.96 27.71
C GLN A 211 1.15 -7.94 26.77
N ILE A 212 2.36 -7.62 26.33
CA ILE A 212 3.17 -8.49 25.50
C ILE A 212 4.09 -9.34 26.38
N ASP A 213 3.94 -10.66 26.33
CA ASP A 213 4.87 -11.63 26.94
C ASP A 213 5.69 -12.34 25.85
N PHE A 214 7.01 -12.30 25.97
CA PHE A 214 7.93 -12.96 25.05
C PHE A 214 7.69 -14.47 24.96
N LYS A 215 7.22 -15.11 26.05
CA LYS A 215 6.94 -16.56 26.08
C LYS A 215 5.83 -16.99 25.11
N ASP A 216 4.99 -16.05 24.69
CA ASP A 216 3.94 -16.32 23.71
C ASP A 216 4.51 -16.44 22.29
N PHE A 217 5.67 -15.82 22.03
CA PHE A 217 6.30 -15.81 20.70
C PHE A 217 6.90 -17.17 20.38
N GLU A 218 7.60 -17.78 21.33
CA GLU A 218 8.27 -19.09 21.15
C GLU A 218 7.30 -20.24 20.85
N LYS A 219 6.03 -20.08 21.25
CA LYS A 219 4.97 -21.09 21.07
C LYS A 219 4.07 -20.76 19.89
N ALA A 220 4.17 -19.56 19.32
CA ALA A 220 3.31 -19.13 18.25
C ALA A 220 3.60 -19.95 17.00
N LYS A 221 2.54 -20.28 16.26
CA LYS A 221 2.70 -20.79 14.90
C LYS A 221 3.15 -19.64 14.01
N THR A 222 4.08 -19.93 13.11
CA THR A 222 4.60 -18.97 12.16
C THR A 222 4.32 -19.38 10.72
N ILE A 223 4.29 -18.38 9.84
CA ILE A 223 4.38 -18.55 8.39
C ILE A 223 5.65 -17.88 7.90
N THR A 224 6.37 -18.52 6.99
CA THR A 224 7.54 -17.94 6.34
C THR A 224 7.09 -17.01 5.22
N VAL A 225 7.62 -15.80 5.20
CA VAL A 225 7.27 -14.72 4.26
C VAL A 225 8.53 -14.03 3.74
N TYR A 226 8.38 -13.28 2.65
CA TYR A 226 9.51 -12.72 1.92
C TYR A 226 9.40 -11.21 1.74
N THR A 227 10.54 -10.54 1.73
CA THR A 227 10.61 -9.12 1.39
C THR A 227 10.39 -8.90 -0.11
N GLU A 228 10.00 -7.68 -0.47
CA GLU A 228 10.24 -7.14 -1.81
C GLU A 228 11.74 -6.98 -2.07
N GLN A 229 12.09 -6.69 -3.32
CA GLN A 229 13.47 -6.47 -3.75
C GLN A 229 14.17 -5.36 -2.96
N SER A 230 13.42 -4.35 -2.51
CA SER A 230 13.93 -3.24 -1.69
C SER A 230 14.32 -3.64 -0.26
N GLY A 231 14.03 -4.88 0.15
CA GLY A 231 14.15 -5.33 1.54
C GLY A 231 12.96 -4.96 2.43
N LEU A 232 11.92 -4.34 1.86
CA LEU A 232 10.64 -4.11 2.53
C LEU A 232 9.88 -5.43 2.69
N LEU A 233 9.52 -5.79 3.92
CA LEU A 233 8.51 -6.80 4.21
C LEU A 233 7.14 -6.10 4.34
N PRO A 234 6.24 -6.17 3.35
CA PRO A 234 4.88 -5.66 3.47
C PRO A 234 4.03 -6.67 4.25
N ILE A 235 4.05 -6.61 5.58
CA ILE A 235 3.28 -7.50 6.48
C ILE A 235 1.80 -7.52 6.10
N SER A 236 1.22 -6.37 5.73
CA SER A 236 -0.18 -6.27 5.27
C SER A 236 -0.54 -7.20 4.11
N ARG A 237 0.44 -7.59 3.27
CA ARG A 237 0.22 -8.54 2.15
C ARG A 237 -0.10 -9.94 2.67
N TYR A 238 0.47 -10.31 3.82
CA TYR A 238 0.39 -11.67 4.36
C TYR A 238 -0.64 -11.78 5.49
N LEU A 239 -0.89 -10.70 6.22
CA LEU A 239 -1.76 -10.69 7.39
C LEU A 239 -2.80 -9.57 7.28
N ALA A 240 -4.06 -9.90 7.55
CA ALA A 240 -5.09 -8.91 7.80
C ALA A 240 -5.03 -8.45 9.25
N LYS A 241 -5.24 -7.15 9.50
CA LYS A 241 -5.41 -6.65 10.88
C LYS A 241 -6.75 -7.12 11.44
N PRO A 242 -6.84 -7.40 12.76
CA PRO A 242 -8.12 -7.75 13.41
C PRO A 242 -9.19 -6.66 13.29
N THR A 243 -8.76 -5.40 13.17
CA THR A 243 -9.63 -4.25 12.90
C THR A 243 -9.04 -3.42 11.78
N SER A 244 -9.88 -2.97 10.85
CA SER A 244 -9.47 -2.14 9.72
C SER A 244 -10.47 -1.01 9.43
N GLY A 245 -10.04 -0.04 8.62
CA GLY A 245 -10.88 1.06 8.16
C GLY A 245 -10.38 2.45 8.58
N ASN A 246 -11.23 3.22 9.26
CA ASN A 246 -10.94 4.62 9.57
C ASN A 246 -9.81 4.73 10.60
N PHE A 247 -8.70 5.37 10.20
CA PHE A 247 -7.53 5.63 11.05
C PHE A 247 -7.92 6.09 12.47
N GLU A 248 -8.85 7.02 12.64
CA GLU A 248 -9.19 7.56 13.96
C GLU A 248 -9.88 6.53 14.88
N ARG A 249 -10.48 5.49 14.31
CA ARG A 249 -11.21 4.42 15.03
C ARG A 249 -10.45 3.10 15.11
N ASN A 250 -9.44 2.90 14.27
CA ASN A 250 -8.65 1.67 14.28
C ASN A 250 -7.93 1.48 15.61
N GLN A 251 -7.91 0.23 16.07
CA GLN A 251 -7.05 -0.19 17.17
C GLN A 251 -5.69 -0.60 16.62
N GLU A 252 -4.66 -0.51 17.45
CA GLU A 252 -3.34 -1.02 17.09
C GLU A 252 -3.38 -2.56 17.06
N ALA A 253 -2.71 -3.14 16.07
CA ALA A 253 -2.47 -4.57 15.96
C ALA A 253 -0.97 -4.84 15.96
N PHE A 254 -0.57 -6.04 16.37
CA PHE A 254 0.83 -6.47 16.31
C PHE A 254 0.97 -7.87 15.71
N THR A 255 2.16 -8.12 15.17
CA THR A 255 2.68 -9.44 14.80
C THR A 255 4.15 -9.45 15.18
N VAL A 256 4.71 -10.64 15.32
CA VAL A 256 6.14 -10.82 15.56
C VAL A 256 6.78 -11.36 14.29
N ALA A 257 7.71 -10.59 13.74
CA ALA A 257 8.62 -11.03 12.68
C ALA A 257 9.90 -11.55 13.33
N SER A 258 10.31 -12.78 12.99
CA SER A 258 11.53 -13.36 13.53
C SER A 258 12.45 -13.91 12.45
N THR A 259 13.74 -13.95 12.78
CA THR A 259 14.77 -14.58 11.96
C THR A 259 15.90 -15.08 12.84
N THR A 260 16.72 -16.00 12.32
CA THR A 260 17.86 -16.58 13.02
C THR A 260 19.17 -16.16 12.37
N ILE A 261 20.11 -15.69 13.20
CA ILE A 261 21.44 -15.25 12.80
C ILE A 261 22.46 -16.26 13.36
N ALA A 262 23.14 -16.99 12.48
CA ALA A 262 24.21 -17.90 12.85
C ALA A 262 25.58 -17.20 12.80
N VAL A 263 26.39 -17.40 13.85
CA VAL A 263 27.78 -16.90 13.90
C VAL A 263 28.72 -17.94 14.52
N ASP A 264 29.93 -18.08 13.94
CA ASP A 264 30.91 -19.09 14.39
C ASP A 264 31.69 -18.68 15.65
N GLN A 265 31.66 -17.38 15.96
CA GLN A 265 32.24 -16.78 17.15
C GLN A 265 31.38 -15.62 17.63
N ALA A 266 31.42 -15.37 18.94
CA ALA A 266 30.76 -14.20 19.52
C ALA A 266 31.31 -12.94 18.86
N GLN A 267 30.42 -12.06 18.40
CA GLN A 267 30.77 -10.86 17.66
C GLN A 267 29.64 -9.83 17.75
N THR A 268 29.98 -8.58 17.48
CA THR A 268 28.99 -7.53 17.28
C THR A 268 28.73 -7.38 15.79
N ARG A 269 27.45 -7.38 15.40
CA ARG A 269 27.00 -6.97 14.06
C ARG A 269 26.01 -5.83 14.18
N PHE A 270 25.82 -5.05 13.13
CA PHE A 270 24.82 -3.99 13.12
C PHE A 270 23.53 -4.47 12.47
N PHE A 271 22.41 -4.20 13.12
CA PHE A 271 21.09 -4.30 12.54
C PHE A 271 20.66 -2.91 12.07
N LEU A 272 20.57 -2.73 10.76
CA LEU A 272 19.99 -1.55 10.13
C LEU A 272 18.55 -1.89 9.79
N PHE A 273 17.61 -1.05 10.22
CA PHE A 273 16.19 -1.39 10.12
C PHE A 273 15.29 -0.18 10.17
N ASP A 274 14.04 -0.39 9.77
CA ASP A 274 12.95 0.53 10.02
C ASP A 274 11.63 -0.22 10.00
N TYR A 275 10.57 0.41 10.48
CA TYR A 275 9.31 -0.25 10.81
C TYR A 275 8.12 0.70 10.68
N SER A 276 6.95 0.13 10.46
CA SER A 276 5.69 0.85 10.57
C SER A 276 5.34 1.11 12.03
N ASP A 277 4.86 2.33 12.29
CA ASP A 277 4.26 2.77 13.54
C ASP A 277 5.05 2.54 14.83
N LYS A 278 5.10 1.35 15.42
CA LYS A 278 5.90 1.08 16.62
C LYS A 278 6.61 -0.27 16.52
N ILE A 279 7.71 -0.41 17.24
CA ILE A 279 8.44 -1.68 17.33
C ILE A 279 8.97 -1.94 18.74
N VAL A 280 9.04 -3.23 19.08
CA VAL A 280 9.94 -3.74 20.12
C VAL A 280 10.85 -4.78 19.50
N VAL A 281 12.16 -4.62 19.66
CA VAL A 281 13.16 -5.57 19.16
C VAL A 281 13.73 -6.38 20.32
N TYR A 282 13.71 -7.70 20.19
CA TYR A 282 14.31 -8.64 21.13
C TYR A 282 15.47 -9.38 20.46
N LEU A 283 16.54 -9.59 21.22
CA LEU A 283 17.64 -10.48 20.85
C LEU A 283 17.76 -11.57 21.89
N ASN A 284 17.57 -12.82 21.49
CA ASN A 284 17.64 -13.99 22.38
C ASN A 284 16.74 -13.87 23.62
N GLY A 285 15.54 -13.32 23.46
CA GLY A 285 14.55 -13.16 24.54
C GLY A 285 14.62 -11.86 25.33
N GLU A 286 15.68 -11.06 25.16
CA GLU A 286 15.84 -9.80 25.87
C GLU A 286 15.47 -8.61 24.98
N PRO A 287 14.61 -7.67 25.44
CA PRO A 287 14.29 -6.47 24.69
C PRO A 287 15.50 -5.53 24.64
N ILE A 288 15.88 -5.11 23.44
CA ILE A 288 17.06 -4.27 23.19
C ILE A 288 16.73 -2.92 22.53
N PHE A 289 15.50 -2.74 22.03
CA PHE A 289 15.06 -1.48 21.42
C PHE A 289 13.55 -1.31 21.48
N TYR A 290 13.11 -0.08 21.70
CA TYR A 290 11.72 0.37 21.60
C TYR A 290 11.66 1.58 20.68
N GLY A 291 10.71 1.58 19.74
CA GLY A 291 10.65 2.60 18.72
C GLY A 291 9.22 3.04 18.41
N ASN A 292 9.08 4.32 18.03
CA ASN A 292 7.83 4.91 17.57
C ASN A 292 8.07 5.79 16.33
N ASN A 293 7.59 5.30 15.19
CA ASN A 293 7.57 5.91 13.87
C ASN A 293 6.13 6.25 13.41
N ALA A 294 5.16 6.31 14.33
CA ALA A 294 3.74 6.37 13.95
C ALA A 294 3.35 7.65 13.22
N PHE A 295 2.36 7.54 12.34
CA PHE A 295 1.79 8.70 11.65
C PHE A 295 1.38 9.77 12.67
N ARG A 296 1.87 11.00 12.46
CA ARG A 296 1.70 12.15 13.36
C ARG A 296 2.31 12.05 14.76
N SER A 297 3.12 11.03 15.05
CA SER A 297 3.78 10.85 16.36
C SER A 297 4.70 12.01 16.75
N LYS A 298 5.39 12.62 15.78
CA LYS A 298 6.34 13.73 16.00
C LYS A 298 5.71 15.11 15.78
N ASN A 299 4.81 15.22 14.79
CA ASN A 299 4.00 16.40 14.49
C ASN A 299 2.92 16.05 13.44
N ASN A 300 1.96 16.95 13.19
CA ASN A 300 0.82 16.70 12.29
C ASN A 300 1.19 16.40 10.81
N GLN A 301 2.41 16.65 10.38
CA GLN A 301 2.92 16.37 9.03
C GLN A 301 3.82 15.13 8.98
N PHE A 302 4.19 14.55 10.11
CA PHE A 302 5.06 13.38 10.15
C PHE A 302 4.36 12.17 9.55
N GLN A 303 4.90 11.67 8.44
CA GLN A 303 4.27 10.63 7.62
C GLN A 303 4.56 9.20 8.10
N GLY A 304 5.66 8.96 8.83
CA GLY A 304 6.04 7.60 9.24
C GLY A 304 6.47 6.72 8.07
N HIS A 305 7.13 7.30 7.06
CA HIS A 305 7.75 6.53 5.98
C HIS A 305 8.92 5.67 6.50
N LEU A 306 9.17 4.56 5.83
CA LEU A 306 10.27 3.65 6.15
C LEU A 306 11.52 3.98 5.32
N GLY A 307 12.69 3.82 5.93
CA GLY A 307 13.97 3.81 5.25
C GLY A 307 14.98 2.92 5.95
N LEU A 308 15.54 1.94 5.25
CA LEU A 308 16.40 0.89 5.82
C LEU A 308 17.53 1.39 6.74
N SER A 309 18.09 2.58 6.47
CA SER A 309 19.18 3.17 7.27
C SER A 309 18.71 4.15 8.35
N ALA A 310 17.41 4.25 8.60
CA ALA A 310 16.86 5.18 9.59
C ALA A 310 17.24 4.81 11.03
N ASN A 311 17.31 3.50 11.34
CA ASN A 311 17.74 3.00 12.64
C ASN A 311 18.95 2.08 12.47
N LYS A 312 19.85 2.10 13.46
CA LYS A 312 21.03 1.23 13.53
C LYS A 312 21.26 0.78 14.97
N LEU A 313 21.30 -0.52 15.19
CA LEU A 313 21.40 -1.14 16.52
C LEU A 313 22.55 -2.16 16.55
N PRO A 314 23.52 -2.06 17.48
CA PRO A 314 24.53 -3.11 17.65
C PRO A 314 23.89 -4.35 18.30
N LEU A 315 24.02 -5.49 17.62
CA LEU A 315 23.60 -6.79 18.13
C LEU A 315 24.80 -7.53 18.74
N GLN A 316 24.72 -7.81 20.03
CA GLN A 316 25.73 -8.61 20.74
C GLN A 316 25.46 -10.10 20.53
N LEU A 317 25.97 -10.66 19.44
CA LEU A 317 25.71 -12.04 19.04
C LEU A 317 26.62 -13.02 19.79
N LYS A 318 26.02 -14.09 20.30
CA LYS A 318 26.73 -15.22 20.91
C LYS A 318 27.12 -16.22 19.82
N LYS A 319 28.20 -16.99 20.03
CA LYS A 319 28.53 -18.13 19.14
C LYS A 319 27.33 -19.07 19.03
N GLY A 320 27.02 -19.51 17.81
CA GLY A 320 25.87 -20.35 17.49
C GLY A 320 24.73 -19.54 16.88
N PHE A 321 23.50 -19.95 17.18
CA PHE A 321 22.29 -19.32 16.68
C PHE A 321 21.82 -18.22 17.63
N ASN A 322 21.45 -17.07 17.06
CA ASN A 322 20.83 -15.98 17.78
C ASN A 322 19.49 -15.65 17.11
N THR A 323 18.44 -15.47 17.89
CA THR A 323 17.11 -15.17 17.35
C THR A 323 16.78 -13.71 17.55
N LEU A 324 16.46 -13.03 16.45
CA LEU A 324 15.96 -11.67 16.45
C LEU A 324 14.43 -11.74 16.34
N HIS A 325 13.72 -11.08 17.24
CA HIS A 325 12.26 -10.90 17.14
C HIS A 325 11.95 -9.40 17.07
N CYS A 326 11.13 -9.03 16.09
CA CYS A 326 10.62 -7.69 15.88
C CYS A 326 9.10 -7.74 16.08
N VAL A 327 8.64 -7.23 17.22
CA VAL A 327 7.22 -7.00 17.48
C VAL A 327 6.83 -5.73 16.73
N VAL A 328 6.18 -5.86 15.58
CA VAL A 328 5.79 -4.72 14.73
C VAL A 328 4.34 -4.39 15.00
N ILE A 329 4.09 -3.17 15.47
CA ILE A 329 2.77 -2.70 15.90
C ILE A 329 2.31 -1.60 14.95
N ASP A 330 1.10 -1.72 14.40
CA ASP A 330 0.57 -0.78 13.41
C ASP A 330 -0.91 -0.47 13.62
N LYS A 331 -1.31 0.75 13.30
CA LYS A 331 -2.70 1.21 13.35
C LYS A 331 -3.40 1.29 11.99
N ALA A 332 -2.76 1.86 10.97
CA ALA A 332 -3.29 1.95 9.60
C ALA A 332 -2.24 2.51 8.63
N ASN A 333 -2.59 2.59 7.34
CA ASN A 333 -1.79 3.20 6.25
C ASN A 333 -0.52 2.45 5.84
N GLY A 334 -0.32 1.26 6.39
CA GLY A 334 0.80 0.37 6.13
C GLY A 334 0.79 -0.78 7.13
N TRP A 335 1.76 -1.66 7.01
CA TRP A 335 2.28 -2.51 8.08
C TRP A 335 3.51 -3.19 7.51
N GLY A 336 4.70 -2.79 7.95
CA GLY A 336 5.93 -3.26 7.34
C GLY A 336 7.16 -3.17 8.22
N LEU A 337 8.19 -3.87 7.76
CA LEU A 337 9.49 -4.00 8.40
C LEU A 337 10.57 -4.01 7.32
N MET A 338 11.73 -3.43 7.61
CA MET A 338 12.94 -3.59 6.81
C MET A 338 14.07 -4.03 7.74
N GLY A 339 14.99 -4.86 7.25
CA GLY A 339 16.11 -5.31 8.07
C GLY A 339 17.33 -5.73 7.27
N LYS A 340 18.51 -5.29 7.71
CA LYS A 340 19.81 -5.66 7.17
C LYS A 340 20.79 -5.94 8.31
N ILE A 341 21.58 -6.99 8.19
CA ILE A 341 22.69 -7.32 9.09
C ILE A 341 24.02 -6.99 8.40
N GLU A 342 24.82 -6.15 9.04
CA GLU A 342 26.16 -5.74 8.60
C GLU A 342 27.27 -6.17 9.57
#